data_AF-B8F9L5-F1
#
_entry.id   AF-B8F9L5-F1
#
_cell.length_a   1.000
_cell.length_b   1.000
_cell.length_c   1.000
_cell.angle_alpha   90.00
_cell.angle_beta   90.00
_cell.angle_gamma   90.00
#
_symmetry.space_group_name_H-M   'P 1'
#
loop_
_entity.id
_entity.type
_entity.pdbx_description
1 polymer ?
#
loop_
_entity_poly.entity_id
_entity_poly.type
_entity_poly.pdbx_seq_one_letter_code
_entity_poly.pdbx_strand_id
1 'polypeptide(L)'
;MEVNKNGAKESPEHLDSPALDLKKITLAYSRFVPPQLVEILEKQSILDLEPGTQVEREITILFSDVRGFTTISEELTPQKTFELINAYFRRMEPIIFRNNGFIDKYIGDAIMAIFPKSASDALHASIDMLTELRGFNKDIEEKGFKPLQIGIGLNTGISMIGTVGGRQKMEGTVISDAVNLASRLESLTKVYGVPLLISEHTLYSLDDAQDHCIRFIDRVRVKGKSRPQCIFEIYDADIEKVRTGKTETLKVFEEAVAYYHYRDIDRAEALFQSCLHLNPNDFAARLYLSRCDNYRNTGVHESTGELDKVTFWKDEYNIGIPHIDAQHMELLEQINRLSETIGSGAGEEEIANALNFVDKYVNVHFKTEERLMEEKGYPFLKEHQNQHRIFYQCFLNLKSEMDDSSQDKVFLLFRTQIFLVDWLINHTTKTDKHLGKFLREQEASHG
;
A
#
# COMPACT_ATOMS: atom_id res chain seq x y z
N MET A 1 7.23 -53.77 -71.22
CA MET A 1 6.13 -53.57 -70.26
C MET A 1 6.75 -53.60 -68.87
N GLU A 2 7.37 -52.51 -68.47
CA GLU A 2 6.77 -51.32 -67.81
C GLU A 2 6.83 -51.43 -66.29
N VAL A 3 7.82 -50.71 -65.78
CA VAL A 3 8.04 -50.08 -64.48
C VAL A 3 6.79 -49.98 -63.59
N ASN A 4 6.91 -50.33 -62.31
CA ASN A 4 6.44 -49.39 -61.31
C ASN A 4 7.33 -49.32 -60.07
N LYS A 5 7.90 -48.12 -59.89
CA LYS A 5 8.51 -47.60 -58.68
C LYS A 5 7.39 -47.29 -57.69
N ASN A 6 7.59 -47.55 -56.40
CA ASN A 6 7.40 -46.56 -55.34
C ASN A 6 7.64 -47.21 -53.98
N GLY A 7 8.81 -46.92 -53.42
CA GLY A 7 8.96 -46.92 -51.98
C GLY A 7 8.13 -45.78 -51.42
N ALA A 8 7.01 -46.11 -50.79
CA ALA A 8 6.36 -45.20 -49.86
C ALA A 8 7.20 -45.20 -48.57
N LYS A 9 8.02 -44.15 -48.41
CA LYS A 9 8.31 -43.64 -47.08
C LYS A 9 6.95 -43.28 -46.47
N GLU A 10 6.47 -44.06 -45.51
CA GLU A 10 5.51 -43.53 -44.56
C GLU A 10 6.25 -42.44 -43.78
N SER A 11 5.99 -41.19 -44.15
CA SER A 11 6.30 -40.01 -43.36
C SER A 11 5.57 -40.14 -42.02
N PRO A 12 6.20 -39.80 -40.88
CA PRO A 12 5.49 -39.67 -39.62
C PRO A 12 4.70 -38.36 -39.63
N GLU A 13 3.67 -38.27 -40.47
CA GLU A 13 2.72 -37.16 -40.45
C GLU A 13 1.57 -37.47 -39.49
N HIS A 14 1.55 -36.69 -38.42
CA HIS A 14 0.36 -36.27 -37.68
C HIS A 14 -0.26 -37.29 -36.71
N LEU A 15 0.45 -37.48 -35.59
CA LEU A 15 -0.20 -37.77 -34.30
C LEU A 15 -0.09 -36.54 -33.39
N ASP A 16 -0.54 -35.38 -33.87
CA ASP A 16 -1.00 -34.33 -32.94
C ASP A 16 -2.36 -34.81 -32.40
N SER A 17 -2.32 -35.54 -31.29
CA SER A 17 -3.53 -36.10 -30.68
C SER A 17 -4.49 -34.97 -30.26
N PRO A 18 -5.83 -35.17 -30.32
CA PRO A 18 -6.81 -34.17 -29.86
C PRO A 18 -6.55 -33.68 -28.43
N ALA A 19 -5.95 -34.52 -27.59
CA ALA A 19 -5.55 -34.17 -26.23
C ALA A 19 -4.36 -33.18 -26.18
N LEU A 20 -3.43 -33.26 -27.14
CA LEU A 20 -2.32 -32.32 -27.27
C LEU A 20 -2.81 -30.95 -27.74
N ASP A 21 -3.73 -30.92 -28.69
CA ASP A 21 -4.35 -29.67 -29.15
C ASP A 21 -5.23 -29.04 -28.09
N LEU A 22 -5.99 -29.82 -27.33
CA LEU A 22 -6.74 -29.32 -26.19
C LEU A 22 -5.81 -28.72 -25.12
N LYS A 23 -4.66 -29.34 -24.83
CA LYS A 23 -3.65 -28.76 -23.93
C LYS A 23 -3.09 -27.43 -24.45
N LYS A 24 -2.75 -27.33 -25.75
CA LYS A 24 -2.27 -26.09 -26.38
C LYS A 24 -3.33 -24.99 -26.28
N ILE A 25 -4.59 -25.32 -26.56
CA ILE A 25 -5.73 -24.40 -26.47
C ILE A 25 -5.94 -23.92 -25.03
N THR A 26 -6.00 -24.84 -24.06
CA THR A 26 -6.15 -24.48 -22.64
C THR A 26 -5.01 -23.58 -22.16
N LEU A 27 -3.76 -23.85 -22.57
CA LEU A 27 -2.61 -22.99 -22.25
C LEU A 27 -2.69 -21.61 -22.90
N ALA A 28 -3.26 -21.50 -24.10
CA ALA A 28 -3.49 -20.21 -24.74
C ALA A 28 -4.58 -19.42 -23.99
N TYR A 29 -5.66 -20.07 -23.58
CA TYR A 29 -6.76 -19.45 -22.82
C TYR A 29 -6.35 -19.08 -21.37
N SER A 30 -5.45 -19.82 -20.73
CA SER A 30 -4.97 -19.51 -19.38
C SER A 30 -4.18 -18.19 -19.30
N ARG A 31 -3.76 -17.63 -20.45
CA ARG A 31 -3.16 -16.28 -20.51
C ARG A 31 -4.20 -15.17 -20.35
N PHE A 32 -5.48 -15.48 -20.50
CA PHE A 32 -6.60 -14.55 -20.39
C PHE A 32 -7.39 -14.75 -19.10
N VAL A 33 -7.28 -15.91 -18.45
CA VAL A 33 -7.82 -16.13 -17.11
C VAL A 33 -6.71 -16.69 -16.21
N PRO A 34 -6.16 -15.87 -15.30
CA PRO A 34 -5.09 -16.30 -14.41
C PRO A 34 -5.53 -17.52 -13.60
N PRO A 35 -4.80 -18.65 -13.62
CA PRO A 35 -5.09 -19.80 -12.77
C PRO A 35 -5.19 -19.44 -11.28
N GLN A 36 -4.45 -18.42 -10.85
CA GLN A 36 -4.46 -17.87 -9.50
C GLN A 36 -5.83 -17.31 -9.09
N LEU A 37 -6.66 -16.88 -10.06
CA LEU A 37 -8.04 -16.47 -9.78
C LEU A 37 -8.93 -17.66 -9.38
N VAL A 38 -8.66 -18.86 -9.90
CA VAL A 38 -9.41 -20.06 -9.51
C VAL A 38 -9.01 -20.46 -8.08
N GLU A 39 -7.72 -20.40 -7.78
CA GLU A 39 -7.16 -20.71 -6.46
C GLU A 39 -7.68 -19.74 -5.39
N ILE A 40 -7.66 -18.43 -5.67
CA ILE A 40 -8.11 -17.42 -4.71
C ILE A 40 -9.61 -17.54 -4.41
N LEU A 41 -10.43 -17.93 -5.41
CA LEU A 41 -11.87 -18.18 -5.28
C LEU A 41 -12.20 -19.55 -4.64
N GLU A 42 -11.19 -20.26 -4.13
CA GLU A 42 -11.32 -21.57 -3.49
C GLU A 42 -12.03 -22.61 -4.37
N LYS A 43 -11.78 -22.57 -5.69
CA LYS A 43 -12.34 -23.53 -6.66
C LYS A 43 -11.28 -24.52 -7.13
N GLN A 44 -11.73 -25.70 -7.53
CA GLN A 44 -10.84 -26.73 -8.07
C GLN A 44 -10.61 -26.55 -9.57
N SER A 45 -11.56 -25.94 -10.26
CA SER A 45 -11.53 -25.76 -11.70
C SER A 45 -12.14 -24.43 -12.14
N ILE A 46 -11.65 -23.91 -13.26
CA ILE A 46 -12.30 -22.83 -14.02
C ILE A 46 -13.76 -23.16 -14.37
N LEU A 47 -14.09 -24.45 -14.48
CA LEU A 47 -15.45 -24.93 -14.75
C LEU A 47 -16.41 -24.71 -13.57
N ASP A 48 -15.89 -24.51 -12.37
CA ASP A 48 -16.67 -24.26 -11.16
C ASP A 48 -16.99 -22.77 -10.97
N LEU A 49 -16.53 -21.91 -11.91
CA LEU A 49 -16.75 -20.47 -11.86
C LEU A 49 -18.04 -20.09 -12.59
N GLU A 50 -19.03 -19.66 -11.82
CA GLU A 50 -20.26 -19.04 -12.31
C GLU A 50 -20.24 -17.53 -12.04
N PRO A 51 -20.97 -16.69 -12.83
CA PRO A 51 -21.12 -15.28 -12.51
C PRO A 51 -21.66 -15.08 -11.09
N GLY A 52 -21.00 -14.24 -10.30
CA GLY A 52 -21.32 -14.01 -8.89
C GLY A 52 -20.57 -14.93 -7.91
N THR A 53 -19.71 -15.83 -8.41
CA THR A 53 -18.75 -16.53 -7.53
C THR A 53 -17.84 -15.49 -6.89
N GLN A 54 -17.80 -15.47 -5.55
CA GLN A 54 -17.06 -14.46 -4.82
C GLN A 54 -16.54 -14.99 -3.49
N VAL A 55 -15.45 -14.39 -3.03
CA VAL A 55 -14.85 -14.64 -1.73
C VAL A 55 -14.32 -13.33 -1.17
N GLU A 56 -14.41 -13.17 0.15
CA GLU A 56 -13.80 -12.04 0.84
C GLU A 56 -12.39 -12.44 1.31
N ARG A 57 -11.42 -11.58 1.01
CA ARG A 57 -10.00 -11.79 1.36
C ARG A 57 -9.34 -10.47 1.69
N GLU A 58 -8.44 -10.47 2.66
CA GLU A 58 -7.43 -9.41 2.73
C GLU A 58 -6.40 -9.66 1.64
N ILE A 59 -6.15 -8.63 0.83
CA ILE A 59 -5.18 -8.68 -0.26
C ILE A 59 -4.38 -7.38 -0.30
N THR A 60 -3.19 -7.45 -0.86
CA THR A 60 -2.41 -6.28 -1.22
C THR A 60 -2.50 -6.04 -2.72
N ILE A 61 -2.85 -4.81 -3.09
CA ILE A 61 -3.05 -4.39 -4.47
C ILE A 61 -1.87 -3.50 -4.86
N LEU A 62 -1.26 -3.84 -6.00
CA LEU A 62 -0.19 -3.08 -6.63
C LEU A 62 -0.73 -2.42 -7.88
N PHE A 63 -0.54 -1.10 -7.97
CA PHE A 63 -0.63 -0.36 -9.23
C PHE A 63 0.75 0.15 -9.61
N SER A 64 1.17 -0.08 -10.84
CA SER A 64 2.39 0.48 -11.42
C SER A 64 2.05 1.17 -12.73
N ASP A 65 2.58 2.37 -12.98
CA ASP A 65 2.37 3.11 -14.24
C ASP A 65 3.67 3.73 -14.77
N VAL A 66 3.83 3.84 -16.09
CA VAL A 66 5.03 4.41 -16.71
C VAL A 66 4.91 5.93 -16.79
N ARG A 67 5.90 6.63 -16.25
CA ARG A 67 5.91 8.10 -16.22
C ARG A 67 5.98 8.69 -17.61
N GLY A 68 5.01 9.54 -17.91
CA GLY A 68 4.98 10.29 -19.17
C GLY A 68 4.85 9.39 -20.39
N PHE A 69 4.26 8.19 -20.23
CA PHE A 69 4.14 7.24 -21.33
C PHE A 69 3.36 7.80 -22.52
N THR A 70 2.33 8.61 -22.28
CA THR A 70 1.62 9.32 -23.36
C THR A 70 2.59 10.13 -24.22
N THR A 71 3.45 10.94 -23.61
CA THR A 71 4.48 11.72 -24.32
C THR A 71 5.49 10.83 -25.04
N ILE A 72 5.93 9.73 -24.41
CA ILE A 72 6.82 8.75 -25.06
C ILE A 72 6.13 8.14 -26.29
N SER A 73 4.84 7.80 -26.19
CA SER A 73 4.08 7.17 -27.26
C SER A 73 3.81 8.09 -28.45
N GLU A 74 3.73 9.41 -28.22
CA GLU A 74 3.57 10.44 -29.26
C GLU A 74 4.84 10.62 -30.10
N GLU A 75 6.02 10.34 -29.54
CA GLU A 75 7.31 10.40 -30.24
C GLU A 75 7.62 9.12 -31.03
N LEU A 76 6.86 8.05 -30.81
CA LEU A 76 7.09 6.73 -31.40
C LEU A 76 6.02 6.37 -32.44
N THR A 77 6.37 5.48 -33.36
CA THR A 77 5.34 4.84 -34.21
C THR A 77 4.50 3.89 -33.36
N PRO A 78 3.21 3.66 -33.68
CA PRO A 78 2.37 2.72 -32.94
C PRO A 78 3.02 1.34 -32.78
N GLN A 79 3.69 0.84 -33.82
CA GLN A 79 4.42 -0.43 -33.76
C GLN A 79 5.55 -0.40 -32.70
N LYS A 80 6.38 0.66 -32.68
CA LYS A 80 7.44 0.78 -31.68
C LYS A 80 6.90 0.95 -30.27
N THR A 81 5.79 1.67 -30.11
CA THR A 81 5.08 1.78 -28.82
C THR A 81 4.62 0.41 -28.32
N PHE A 82 4.01 -0.40 -29.21
CA PHE A 82 3.61 -1.78 -28.89
C PHE A 82 4.81 -2.69 -28.60
N GLU A 83 5.93 -2.54 -29.28
CA GLU A 83 7.15 -3.32 -29.00
C GLU A 83 7.73 -2.96 -27.63
N LEU A 84 7.79 -1.67 -27.29
CA LEU A 84 8.32 -1.16 -26.02
C LEU A 84 7.48 -1.61 -24.83
N ILE A 85 6.16 -1.43 -24.90
CA ILE A 85 5.24 -1.79 -23.80
C ILE A 85 5.25 -3.31 -23.53
N ASN A 86 5.25 -4.13 -24.59
CA ASN A 86 5.35 -5.57 -24.43
C ASN A 86 6.74 -6.00 -23.93
N ALA A 87 7.80 -5.28 -24.29
CA ALA A 87 9.13 -5.55 -23.75
C ALA A 87 9.21 -5.22 -22.25
N TYR A 88 8.59 -4.13 -21.83
CA TYR A 88 8.45 -3.75 -20.43
C TYR A 88 7.66 -4.82 -19.64
N PHE A 89 6.46 -5.20 -20.10
CA PHE A 89 5.65 -6.22 -19.43
C PHE A 89 6.38 -7.56 -19.31
N ARG A 90 7.10 -8.01 -20.34
CA ARG A 90 7.91 -9.25 -20.29
C ARG A 90 8.98 -9.24 -19.20
N ARG A 91 9.44 -8.08 -18.74
CA ARG A 91 10.44 -7.96 -17.66
C ARG A 91 9.77 -7.87 -16.29
N MET A 92 8.63 -7.20 -16.19
CA MET A 92 7.92 -6.99 -14.93
C MET A 92 7.07 -8.20 -14.50
N GLU A 93 6.41 -8.86 -15.45
CA GLU A 93 5.49 -9.96 -15.20
C GLU A 93 6.13 -11.12 -14.38
N PRO A 94 7.34 -11.63 -14.71
CA PRO A 94 7.96 -12.70 -13.93
C PRO A 94 8.27 -12.31 -12.48
N ILE A 95 8.50 -11.02 -12.21
CA ILE A 95 8.79 -10.51 -10.87
C ILE A 95 7.55 -10.56 -9.98
N ILE A 96 6.39 -10.21 -10.54
CA ILE A 96 5.12 -10.29 -9.82
C ILE A 96 4.84 -11.75 -9.46
N PHE A 97 4.98 -12.67 -10.43
CA PHE A 97 4.70 -14.09 -10.18
C PHE A 97 5.66 -14.76 -9.20
N ARG A 98 6.97 -14.48 -9.27
CA ARG A 98 7.94 -15.08 -8.34
C ARG A 98 7.75 -14.62 -6.89
N ASN A 99 7.15 -13.46 -6.69
CA ASN A 99 6.77 -12.91 -5.40
C ASN A 99 5.29 -13.20 -5.09
N ASN A 100 4.77 -14.36 -5.50
CA ASN A 100 3.42 -14.85 -5.16
C ASN A 100 2.23 -13.96 -5.59
N GLY A 101 2.45 -12.98 -6.46
CA GLY A 101 1.40 -12.16 -7.04
C GLY A 101 0.90 -12.69 -8.37
N PHE A 102 -0.18 -12.10 -8.87
CA PHE A 102 -0.62 -12.27 -10.26
C PHE A 102 -1.16 -10.96 -10.82
N ILE A 103 -1.07 -10.82 -12.14
CA ILE A 103 -1.61 -9.65 -12.84
C ILE A 103 -3.11 -9.84 -13.02
N ASP A 104 -3.89 -8.90 -12.48
CA ASP A 104 -5.33 -8.84 -12.69
C ASP A 104 -5.63 -8.33 -14.10
N LYS A 105 -5.02 -7.20 -14.47
CA LYS A 105 -5.12 -6.61 -15.80
C LYS A 105 -4.02 -5.59 -16.10
N TYR A 106 -3.83 -5.36 -17.39
CA TYR A 106 -3.11 -4.20 -17.93
C TYR A 106 -4.10 -3.08 -18.27
N ILE A 107 -3.76 -1.84 -17.93
CA ILE A 107 -4.58 -0.64 -18.19
C ILE A 107 -3.72 0.36 -18.95
N GLY A 108 -3.67 0.22 -20.28
CA GLY A 108 -2.66 0.94 -21.07
C GLY A 108 -1.27 0.40 -20.72
N ASP A 109 -0.39 1.28 -20.26
CA ASP A 109 0.94 0.98 -19.72
C ASP A 109 0.98 0.66 -18.23
N ALA A 110 -0.16 0.81 -17.55
CA ALA A 110 -0.26 0.46 -16.15
C ALA A 110 -0.46 -1.05 -15.93
N ILE A 111 0.11 -1.56 -14.85
CA ILE A 111 -0.04 -2.92 -14.34
C ILE A 111 -0.85 -2.86 -13.04
N MET A 112 -1.96 -3.61 -12.99
CA MET A 112 -2.67 -3.91 -11.75
C MET A 112 -2.39 -5.36 -11.36
N ALA A 113 -1.82 -5.57 -10.18
CA ALA A 113 -1.52 -6.90 -9.65
C ALA A 113 -2.07 -7.09 -8.24
N ILE A 114 -2.34 -8.35 -7.91
CA ILE A 114 -2.94 -8.78 -6.64
C ILE A 114 -1.97 -9.74 -5.96
N PHE A 115 -1.75 -9.51 -4.66
CA PHE A 115 -0.95 -10.34 -3.78
C PHE A 115 -1.86 -10.86 -2.66
N PRO A 116 -2.30 -12.14 -2.75
CA PRO A 116 -3.34 -12.65 -1.88
C PRO A 116 -2.84 -13.25 -0.57
N LYS A 117 -1.52 -13.34 -0.38
CA LYS A 117 -0.90 -14.05 0.75
C LYS A 117 -0.28 -13.12 1.77
N SER A 118 0.48 -12.11 1.32
CA SER A 118 1.20 -11.20 2.20
C SER A 118 1.40 -9.83 1.56
N ALA A 119 1.41 -8.78 2.38
CA ALA A 119 1.82 -7.46 1.95
C ALA A 119 3.32 -7.36 1.65
N SER A 120 4.15 -8.17 2.33
CA SER A 120 5.59 -8.26 2.10
C SER A 120 5.90 -8.79 0.70
N ASP A 121 5.13 -9.77 0.20
CA ASP A 121 5.22 -10.25 -1.19
C ASP A 121 5.07 -9.10 -2.21
N ALA A 122 4.07 -8.23 -2.02
CA ALA A 122 3.84 -7.07 -2.89
C ALA A 122 4.97 -6.04 -2.81
N LEU A 123 5.50 -5.83 -1.60
CA LEU A 123 6.61 -4.93 -1.35
C LEU A 123 7.89 -5.42 -2.04
N HIS A 124 8.25 -6.69 -1.85
CA HIS A 124 9.41 -7.31 -2.48
C HIS A 124 9.29 -7.28 -4.00
N ALA A 125 8.11 -7.58 -4.54
CA ALA A 125 7.84 -7.44 -5.98
C ALA A 125 8.10 -6.02 -6.48
N SER A 126 7.67 -5.00 -5.72
CA SER A 126 7.84 -3.59 -6.10
C SER A 126 9.30 -3.16 -6.10
N ILE A 127 10.05 -3.55 -5.07
CA ILE A 127 11.50 -3.29 -4.96
C ILE A 127 12.26 -3.98 -6.12
N ASP A 128 11.89 -5.21 -6.41
CA ASP A 128 12.44 -5.99 -7.51
C ASP A 128 12.12 -5.39 -8.87
N MET A 129 10.88 -4.93 -9.10
CA MET A 129 10.45 -4.26 -10.33
C MET A 129 11.26 -2.98 -10.58
N LEU A 130 11.47 -2.16 -9.55
CA LEU A 130 12.31 -0.97 -9.64
C LEU A 130 13.78 -1.31 -9.92
N THR A 131 14.27 -2.41 -9.35
CA THR A 131 15.63 -2.90 -9.62
C THR A 131 15.79 -3.42 -11.04
N GLU A 132 14.84 -4.21 -11.53
CA GLU A 132 14.83 -4.73 -12.90
C GLU A 132 14.69 -3.61 -13.92
N LEU A 133 13.89 -2.58 -13.63
CA LEU A 133 13.71 -1.43 -14.50
C LEU A 133 15.05 -0.74 -14.81
N ARG A 134 15.97 -0.67 -13.85
CA ARG A 134 17.32 -0.12 -14.08
C ARG A 134 18.11 -0.95 -15.08
N GLY A 135 17.98 -2.28 -15.05
CA GLY A 135 18.57 -3.17 -16.05
C GLY A 135 17.91 -3.00 -17.42
N PHE A 136 16.57 -3.02 -17.46
CA PHE A 136 15.79 -2.82 -18.67
C PHE A 136 16.10 -1.48 -19.37
N ASN A 137 16.28 -0.41 -18.60
CA ASN A 137 16.63 0.90 -19.13
C ASN A 137 17.95 0.89 -19.91
N LYS A 138 18.98 0.17 -19.44
CA LYS A 138 20.23 0.01 -20.17
C LYS A 138 20.01 -0.67 -21.53
N ASP A 139 19.20 -1.74 -21.54
CA ASP A 139 18.93 -2.51 -22.76
C ASP A 139 18.14 -1.72 -23.82
N ILE A 140 17.23 -0.83 -23.39
CA ILE A 140 16.44 -0.01 -24.32
C ILE A 140 17.17 1.26 -24.77
N GLU A 141 18.06 1.80 -23.94
CA GLU A 141 18.95 2.91 -24.32
C GLU A 141 19.88 2.51 -25.47
N GLU A 142 20.43 1.29 -25.44
CA GLU A 142 21.22 0.73 -26.55
C GLU A 142 20.43 0.63 -27.87
N LYS A 143 19.10 0.55 -27.77
CA LYS A 143 18.17 0.50 -28.90
C LYS A 143 17.62 1.88 -29.28
N GLY A 144 18.11 2.95 -28.65
CA GLY A 144 17.75 4.34 -28.92
C GLY A 144 16.44 4.80 -28.28
N PHE A 145 15.90 4.07 -27.31
CA PHE A 145 14.77 4.53 -26.52
C PHE A 145 15.23 5.35 -25.31
N LYS A 146 14.38 6.25 -24.84
CA LYS A 146 14.60 6.97 -23.58
C LYS A 146 14.39 6.01 -22.40
N PRO A 147 15.15 6.14 -21.29
CA PRO A 147 14.89 5.39 -20.08
C PRO A 147 13.47 5.63 -19.57
N LEU A 148 12.83 4.56 -19.09
CA LEU A 148 11.53 4.63 -18.45
C LEU A 148 11.68 4.89 -16.95
N GLN A 149 10.69 5.55 -16.38
CA GLN A 149 10.47 5.63 -14.94
C GLN A 149 9.09 5.08 -14.64
N ILE A 150 8.91 4.47 -13.47
CA ILE A 150 7.60 3.99 -13.04
C ILE A 150 7.25 4.57 -11.67
N GLY A 151 5.96 4.77 -11.43
CA GLY A 151 5.40 4.95 -10.09
C GLY A 151 4.73 3.67 -9.65
N ILE A 152 4.88 3.28 -8.38
CA ILE A 152 4.23 2.12 -7.79
C ILE A 152 3.47 2.53 -6.52
N GLY A 153 2.19 2.17 -6.43
CA GLY A 153 1.34 2.36 -5.26
C GLY A 153 0.85 1.04 -4.68
N LEU A 154 1.05 0.83 -3.38
CA LEU A 154 0.58 -0.36 -2.67
C LEU A 154 -0.47 -0.02 -1.60
N ASN A 155 -1.61 -0.72 -1.64
CA ASN A 155 -2.58 -0.68 -0.56
C ASN A 155 -3.05 -2.09 -0.17
N THR A 156 -3.12 -2.35 1.13
CA THR A 156 -3.67 -3.59 1.69
C THR A 156 -5.07 -3.35 2.24
N GLY A 157 -5.94 -4.35 2.16
CA GLY A 157 -7.22 -4.34 2.85
C GLY A 157 -8.19 -5.42 2.39
N ILE A 158 -9.19 -5.66 3.23
CA ILE A 158 -10.29 -6.61 2.97
C ILE A 158 -11.02 -6.20 1.68
N SER A 159 -11.13 -7.15 0.76
CA SER A 159 -11.69 -6.96 -0.57
C SER A 159 -12.54 -8.15 -0.99
N MET A 160 -13.60 -7.88 -1.75
CA MET A 160 -14.39 -8.92 -2.40
C MET A 160 -13.76 -9.25 -3.76
N ILE A 161 -13.36 -10.50 -3.95
CA ILE A 161 -12.79 -10.99 -5.19
C ILE A 161 -13.82 -11.92 -5.80
N GLY A 162 -14.13 -11.74 -7.08
CA GLY A 162 -15.18 -12.52 -7.69
C GLY A 162 -15.23 -12.42 -9.20
N THR A 163 -16.19 -13.13 -9.76
CA THR A 163 -16.50 -13.10 -11.18
C THR A 163 -17.73 -12.23 -11.42
N VAL A 164 -17.60 -11.26 -12.32
CA VAL A 164 -18.72 -10.39 -12.74
C VAL A 164 -18.93 -10.55 -14.24
N GLY A 165 -20.20 -10.48 -14.66
CA GLY A 165 -20.55 -10.53 -16.08
C GLY A 165 -21.83 -11.31 -16.36
N GLY A 166 -22.02 -11.65 -17.63
CA GLY A 166 -23.15 -12.43 -18.11
C GLY A 166 -22.70 -13.73 -18.79
N ARG A 167 -23.65 -14.51 -19.30
CA ARG A 167 -23.37 -15.83 -19.92
C ARG A 167 -22.35 -15.82 -21.07
N GLN A 168 -22.15 -14.67 -21.71
CA GLN A 168 -21.26 -14.54 -22.87
C GLN A 168 -19.87 -13.96 -22.53
N LYS A 169 -19.74 -13.28 -21.38
CA LYS A 169 -18.49 -12.66 -20.96
C LYS A 169 -18.48 -12.56 -19.44
N MET A 170 -17.49 -13.21 -18.84
CA MET A 170 -17.22 -13.19 -17.41
C MET A 170 -15.79 -12.69 -17.21
N GLU A 171 -15.61 -11.81 -16.24
CA GLU A 171 -14.30 -11.27 -15.86
C GLU A 171 -14.09 -11.48 -14.37
N GLY A 172 -12.89 -11.91 -14.00
CA GLY A 172 -12.42 -11.78 -12.63
C GLY A 172 -12.25 -10.30 -12.28
N THR A 173 -12.67 -9.92 -11.08
CA THR A 173 -12.51 -8.56 -10.60
C THR A 173 -12.40 -8.53 -9.09
N VAL A 174 -11.72 -7.48 -8.61
CA VAL A 174 -11.69 -7.09 -7.21
C VAL A 174 -12.60 -5.88 -7.04
N ILE A 175 -13.57 -5.98 -6.15
CA ILE A 175 -14.44 -4.89 -5.76
C ILE A 175 -14.06 -4.46 -4.34
N SER A 176 -13.33 -3.35 -4.23
CA SER A 176 -13.05 -2.76 -2.92
C SER A 176 -12.60 -1.30 -3.01
N ASP A 177 -12.75 -0.61 -1.88
CA ASP A 177 -12.13 0.70 -1.67
C ASP A 177 -10.59 0.63 -1.67
N ALA A 178 -10.02 -0.55 -1.39
CA ALA A 178 -8.58 -0.77 -1.38
C ALA A 178 -7.96 -0.60 -2.78
N VAL A 179 -8.65 -1.03 -3.84
CA VAL A 179 -8.22 -0.83 -5.25
C VAL A 179 -8.07 0.65 -5.56
N ASN A 180 -9.06 1.45 -5.18
CA ASN A 180 -9.06 2.89 -5.42
C ASN A 180 -7.97 3.63 -4.66
N LEU A 181 -7.56 3.14 -3.49
CA LEU A 181 -6.46 3.73 -2.74
C LEU A 181 -5.11 3.40 -3.38
N ALA A 182 -4.87 2.14 -3.78
CA ALA A 182 -3.63 1.73 -4.43
C ALA A 182 -3.34 2.54 -5.71
N SER A 183 -4.34 2.69 -6.60
CA SER A 183 -4.16 3.47 -7.85
C SER A 183 -3.87 4.95 -7.59
N ARG A 184 -4.43 5.52 -6.52
CA ARG A 184 -4.17 6.91 -6.16
C ARG A 184 -2.81 7.10 -5.51
N LEU A 185 -2.34 6.12 -4.74
CA LEU A 185 -0.97 6.12 -4.22
C LEU A 185 0.03 6.09 -5.37
N GLU A 186 -0.22 5.25 -6.39
CA GLU A 186 0.55 5.30 -7.64
C GLU A 186 0.51 6.72 -8.18
N SER A 187 -0.65 7.34 -8.39
CA SER A 187 -0.66 8.69 -9.00
C SER A 187 0.06 9.75 -8.15
N LEU A 188 0.04 9.61 -6.82
CA LEU A 188 0.74 10.51 -5.89
C LEU A 188 2.27 10.35 -5.94
N THR A 189 2.78 9.19 -6.38
CA THR A 189 4.23 9.00 -6.52
C THR A 189 4.84 10.09 -7.44
N LYS A 190 4.10 10.59 -8.44
CA LYS A 190 4.52 11.70 -9.31
C LYS A 190 4.59 13.02 -8.56
N VAL A 191 3.62 13.28 -7.69
CA VAL A 191 3.51 14.52 -6.92
C VAL A 191 4.68 14.64 -5.95
N TYR A 192 5.01 13.55 -5.25
CA TYR A 192 6.11 13.52 -4.30
C TYR A 192 7.48 13.20 -4.92
N GLY A 193 7.51 12.86 -6.21
CA GLY A 193 8.75 12.55 -6.93
C GLY A 193 9.47 11.30 -6.40
N VAL A 194 8.72 10.32 -5.91
CA VAL A 194 9.22 9.06 -5.35
C VAL A 194 8.77 7.90 -6.25
N PRO A 195 9.48 6.76 -6.29
CA PRO A 195 9.10 5.64 -7.17
C PRO A 195 8.06 4.70 -6.54
N LEU A 196 8.00 4.61 -5.21
CA LEU A 196 7.16 3.65 -4.50
C LEU A 196 6.53 4.29 -3.26
N LEU A 197 5.19 4.26 -3.21
CA LEU A 197 4.41 4.67 -2.06
C LEU A 197 3.57 3.50 -1.54
N ILE A 198 3.51 3.36 -0.23
CA ILE A 198 2.63 2.41 0.46
C ILE A 198 1.65 3.16 1.36
N SER A 199 0.46 2.59 1.51
CA SER A 199 -0.49 3.03 2.51
C SER A 199 -0.02 2.67 3.91
N GLU A 200 -0.52 3.40 4.90
CA GLU A 200 -0.47 2.99 6.31
C GLU A 200 -0.94 1.55 6.54
N HIS A 201 -2.05 1.12 5.94
CA HIS A 201 -2.55 -0.25 6.13
C HIS A 201 -1.55 -1.29 5.60
N THR A 202 -0.89 -1.00 4.48
CA THR A 202 0.19 -1.85 3.96
C THR A 202 1.32 -1.93 4.98
N LEU A 203 1.79 -0.80 5.52
CA LEU A 203 2.86 -0.75 6.53
C LEU A 203 2.54 -1.66 7.72
N TYR A 204 1.32 -1.58 8.27
CA TYR A 204 0.88 -2.42 9.40
C TYR A 204 0.60 -3.88 9.05
N SER A 205 0.61 -4.23 7.76
CA SER A 205 0.44 -5.60 7.28
C SER A 205 1.77 -6.26 6.87
N LEU A 206 2.90 -5.54 6.95
CA LEU A 206 4.22 -6.08 6.65
C LEU A 206 4.74 -6.90 7.83
N ASP A 207 5.23 -8.11 7.54
CA ASP A 207 5.84 -8.96 8.56
C ASP A 207 7.30 -8.57 8.86
N ASP A 208 7.92 -7.84 7.94
CA ASP A 208 9.34 -7.46 7.87
C ASP A 208 9.55 -5.94 7.74
N ALA A 209 8.61 -5.12 8.24
CA ALA A 209 8.67 -3.66 8.14
C ALA A 209 10.01 -3.06 8.64
N GLN A 210 10.59 -3.65 9.68
CA GLN A 210 11.87 -3.23 10.28
C GLN A 210 13.09 -3.45 9.36
N ASP A 211 12.97 -4.30 8.36
CA ASP A 211 14.06 -4.67 7.46
C ASP A 211 14.13 -3.72 6.24
N HIS A 212 13.20 -2.77 6.16
CA HIS A 212 13.03 -1.86 5.03
C HIS A 212 13.33 -0.41 5.36
N CYS A 213 13.73 0.34 4.33
CA CYS A 213 13.97 1.77 4.40
C CYS A 213 12.67 2.52 4.17
N ILE A 214 12.01 2.93 5.26
CA ILE A 214 10.68 3.55 5.25
C ILE A 214 10.77 5.00 5.71
N ARG A 215 10.10 5.90 4.97
CA ARG A 215 10.01 7.33 5.29
C ARG A 215 8.58 7.81 5.25
N PHE A 216 8.10 8.48 6.30
CA PHE A 216 6.82 9.18 6.25
C PHE A 216 6.88 10.33 5.23
N ILE A 217 5.92 10.41 4.31
CA ILE A 217 5.91 11.43 3.25
C ILE A 217 4.90 12.53 3.51
N ASP A 218 3.64 12.18 3.75
CA ASP A 218 2.56 13.14 3.94
C ASP A 218 1.31 12.45 4.51
N ARG A 219 0.36 13.26 4.94
CA ARG A 219 -1.00 12.90 5.33
C ARG A 219 -1.95 13.47 4.29
N VAL A 220 -2.51 12.61 3.43
CA VAL A 220 -3.27 13.04 2.23
C VAL A 220 -4.76 12.76 2.33
N ARG A 221 -5.62 13.71 1.92
CA ARG A 221 -7.05 13.45 1.76
C ARG A 221 -7.32 12.90 0.37
N VAL A 222 -7.75 11.65 0.33
CA VAL A 222 -8.04 10.97 -0.92
C VAL A 222 -9.48 11.27 -1.35
N LYS A 223 -9.69 11.67 -2.62
CA LYS A 223 -11.03 12.03 -3.14
C LYS A 223 -12.04 10.90 -2.88
N GLY A 224 -13.16 11.23 -2.25
CA GLY A 224 -14.21 10.25 -1.89
C GLY A 224 -13.99 9.54 -0.56
N LYS A 225 -12.90 9.83 0.16
CA LYS A 225 -12.72 9.44 1.57
C LYS A 225 -12.89 10.66 2.47
N SER A 226 -13.62 10.48 3.57
CA SER A 226 -13.81 11.51 4.58
C SER A 226 -12.53 11.75 5.39
N ARG A 227 -11.66 10.73 5.51
CA ARG A 227 -10.44 10.79 6.32
C ARG A 227 -9.17 10.82 5.50
N PRO A 228 -8.14 11.50 6.02
CA PRO A 228 -6.83 11.44 5.43
C PRO A 228 -6.11 10.13 5.75
N GLN A 229 -5.15 9.79 4.91
CA GLN A 229 -4.31 8.61 5.05
C GLN A 229 -2.85 9.02 5.10
N CYS A 230 -2.10 8.43 6.02
CA CYS A 230 -0.64 8.50 6.03
C CYS A 230 -0.07 7.68 4.86
N ILE A 231 0.88 8.27 4.15
CA ILE A 231 1.58 7.62 3.04
C ILE A 231 3.08 7.58 3.33
N PHE A 232 3.68 6.46 2.96
CA PHE A 232 5.08 6.18 3.26
C PHE A 232 5.81 5.85 1.96
N GLU A 233 7.00 6.40 1.81
CA GLU A 233 7.93 6.01 0.76
C GLU A 233 8.74 4.80 1.22
N ILE A 234 8.93 3.86 0.30
CA ILE A 234 9.94 2.81 0.44
C ILE A 234 11.05 3.08 -0.55
N TYR A 235 12.27 3.24 -0.03
CA TYR A 235 13.42 3.68 -0.82
C TYR A 235 14.57 2.66 -0.85
N ASP A 236 14.28 1.40 -0.57
CA ASP A 236 15.20 0.25 -0.66
C ASP A 236 15.85 0.11 -2.05
N ALA A 237 15.06 0.32 -3.10
CA ALA A 237 15.48 0.18 -4.50
C ALA A 237 16.30 1.36 -5.02
N ASP A 238 16.41 2.45 -4.26
CA ASP A 238 17.21 3.60 -4.68
C ASP A 238 18.68 3.24 -4.87
N ILE A 239 19.37 4.00 -5.72
CA ILE A 239 20.82 3.89 -5.82
C ILE A 239 21.45 4.26 -4.47
N GLU A 240 22.55 3.58 -4.12
CA GLU A 240 23.18 3.67 -2.80
C GLU A 240 23.36 5.11 -2.31
N LYS A 241 23.86 6.01 -3.17
CA LYS A 241 24.04 7.42 -2.83
C LYS A 241 22.73 8.13 -2.42
N VAL A 242 21.62 7.86 -3.12
CA VAL A 242 20.32 8.47 -2.81
C VAL A 242 19.74 7.86 -1.55
N ARG A 243 19.84 6.53 -1.41
CA ARG A 243 19.38 5.81 -0.22
C ARG A 243 20.10 6.30 1.04
N THR A 244 21.43 6.40 1.01
CA THR A 244 22.23 6.92 2.12
C THR A 244 21.85 8.36 2.45
N GLY A 245 21.72 9.23 1.45
CA GLY A 245 21.30 10.62 1.68
C GLY A 245 19.92 10.74 2.32
N LYS A 246 18.95 9.89 1.91
CA LYS A 246 17.63 9.82 2.54
C LYS A 246 17.72 9.31 3.99
N THR A 247 18.50 8.26 4.25
CA THR A 247 18.68 7.73 5.60
C THR A 247 19.35 8.74 6.54
N GLU A 248 20.38 9.45 6.09
CA GLU A 248 21.08 10.48 6.87
C GLU A 248 20.17 11.68 7.18
N THR A 249 19.25 12.02 6.28
CA THR A 249 18.34 13.15 6.42
C THR A 249 16.97 12.78 6.99
N LEU A 250 16.70 11.49 7.24
CA LEU A 250 15.37 10.97 7.57
C LEU A 250 14.73 11.70 8.76
N LYS A 251 15.44 11.76 9.89
CA LYS A 251 14.95 12.41 11.12
C LYS A 251 14.66 13.90 10.88
N VAL A 252 15.60 14.61 10.26
CA VAL A 252 15.48 16.05 9.95
C VAL A 252 14.31 16.30 8.99
N PHE A 253 14.10 15.41 8.03
CA PHE A 253 12.99 15.50 7.09
C PHE A 253 11.63 15.33 7.80
N GLU A 254 11.48 14.30 8.63
CA GLU A 254 10.22 14.08 9.35
C GLU A 254 9.93 15.19 10.37
N GLU A 255 10.95 15.74 11.03
CA GLU A 255 10.84 16.94 11.86
C GLU A 255 10.39 18.17 11.04
N ALA A 256 10.96 18.38 9.86
CA ALA A 256 10.56 19.47 8.97
C ALA A 256 9.10 19.35 8.53
N VAL A 257 8.65 18.13 8.23
CA VAL A 257 7.25 17.82 7.89
C VAL A 257 6.34 18.10 9.09
N ALA A 258 6.74 17.73 10.31
CA ALA A 258 5.99 18.05 11.53
C ALA A 258 5.79 19.56 11.68
N TYR A 259 6.87 20.35 11.58
CA TYR A 259 6.81 21.81 11.67
C TYR A 259 5.96 22.43 10.56
N TYR A 260 6.04 21.91 9.33
CA TYR A 260 5.21 22.35 8.22
C TYR A 260 3.72 22.16 8.54
N HIS A 261 3.34 20.99 9.07
CA HIS A 261 1.96 20.69 9.40
C HIS A 261 1.42 21.53 10.55
N TYR A 262 2.25 21.84 11.56
CA TYR A 262 1.92 22.76 12.65
C TYR A 262 2.12 24.25 12.28
N ARG A 263 2.38 24.55 11.01
CA ARG A 263 2.49 25.90 10.45
C ARG A 263 3.63 26.76 11.01
N ASP A 264 4.64 26.15 11.61
CA ASP A 264 5.91 26.81 11.88
C ASP A 264 6.79 26.73 10.62
N ILE A 265 6.43 27.56 9.65
CA ILE A 265 7.01 27.53 8.30
C ILE A 265 8.49 27.91 8.31
N ASP A 266 8.91 28.80 9.20
CA ASP A 266 10.30 29.24 9.27
C ASP A 266 11.23 28.11 9.73
N ARG A 267 10.81 27.32 10.74
CA ARG A 267 11.57 26.13 11.15
C ARG A 267 11.52 25.03 10.10
N ALA A 268 10.33 24.77 9.54
CA ALA A 268 10.16 23.77 8.49
C ALA A 268 11.11 24.04 7.31
N GLU A 269 11.15 25.28 6.83
CA GLU A 269 12.02 25.68 5.74
C GLU A 269 13.50 25.53 6.05
N ALA A 270 13.95 25.96 7.24
CA ALA A 270 15.35 25.81 7.64
C ALA A 270 15.78 24.34 7.65
N LEU A 271 14.92 23.44 8.13
CA LEU A 271 15.19 22.01 8.17
C LEU A 271 15.16 21.39 6.76
N PHE A 272 14.19 21.72 5.91
CA PHE A 272 14.19 21.24 4.52
C PHE A 272 15.38 21.74 3.71
N GLN A 273 15.84 22.98 3.93
CA GLN A 273 17.08 23.48 3.33
C GLN A 273 18.29 22.67 3.80
N SER A 274 18.33 22.29 5.08
CA SER A 274 19.36 21.39 5.62
C SER A 274 19.32 20.00 4.97
N CYS A 275 18.13 19.43 4.79
CA CYS A 275 17.94 18.19 4.04
C CYS A 275 18.49 18.30 2.61
N LEU A 276 18.22 19.40 1.91
CA LEU A 276 18.72 19.60 0.54
C LEU A 276 20.21 19.93 0.47
N HIS A 277 20.82 20.43 1.53
CA HIS A 277 22.27 20.60 1.59
C HIS A 277 22.97 19.23 1.60
N LEU A 278 22.45 18.27 2.38
CA LEU A 278 22.98 16.91 2.50
C LEU A 278 22.54 15.99 1.35
N ASN A 279 21.30 16.12 0.89
CA ASN A 279 20.71 15.37 -0.21
C ASN A 279 20.08 16.31 -1.26
N PRO A 280 20.89 16.94 -2.13
CA PRO A 280 20.41 17.94 -3.09
C PRO A 280 19.41 17.43 -4.12
N ASN A 281 19.20 16.12 -4.23
CA ASN A 281 18.29 15.51 -5.20
C ASN A 281 16.95 15.08 -4.58
N ASP A 282 16.72 15.32 -3.29
CA ASP A 282 15.47 14.96 -2.64
C ASP A 282 14.29 15.80 -3.16
N PHE A 283 13.42 15.17 -3.95
CA PHE A 283 12.27 15.85 -4.52
C PHE A 283 11.21 16.17 -3.46
N ALA A 284 11.00 15.30 -2.48
CA ALA A 284 10.01 15.52 -1.44
C ALA A 284 10.37 16.74 -0.60
N ALA A 285 11.65 16.91 -0.24
CA ALA A 285 12.11 18.09 0.49
C ALA A 285 11.95 19.39 -0.33
N ARG A 286 12.26 19.35 -1.64
CA ARG A 286 12.01 20.48 -2.55
C ARG A 286 10.53 20.82 -2.66
N LEU A 287 9.65 19.82 -2.74
CA LEU A 287 8.21 20.03 -2.81
C LEU A 287 7.73 20.79 -1.57
N TYR A 288 8.14 20.36 -0.37
CA TYR A 288 7.76 21.04 0.85
C TYR A 288 8.32 22.47 0.95
N LEU A 289 9.55 22.73 0.48
CA LEU A 289 10.05 24.11 0.38
C LEU A 289 9.17 24.97 -0.53
N SER A 290 8.80 24.44 -1.70
CA SER A 290 7.87 25.15 -2.59
C SER A 290 6.53 25.41 -1.92
N ARG A 291 6.06 24.51 -1.05
CA ARG A 291 4.83 24.70 -0.26
C ARG A 291 5.01 25.75 0.83
N CYS A 292 6.16 25.80 1.51
CA CYS A 292 6.51 26.85 2.47
C CYS A 292 6.46 28.23 1.79
N ASP A 293 7.12 28.36 0.64
CA ASP A 293 7.11 29.58 -0.17
C ASP A 293 5.70 29.96 -0.63
N ASN A 294 4.93 28.98 -1.12
CA ASN A 294 3.54 29.24 -1.53
C ASN A 294 2.68 29.73 -0.37
N TYR A 295 2.81 29.11 0.81
CA TYR A 295 2.08 29.54 2.01
C TYR A 295 2.46 30.97 2.42
N ARG A 296 3.75 31.33 2.40
CA ARG A 296 4.18 32.72 2.71
C ARG A 296 3.58 33.73 1.75
N ASN A 297 3.51 33.39 0.47
CA ASN A 297 3.04 34.30 -0.57
C ASN A 297 1.51 34.42 -0.63
N THR A 298 0.78 33.35 -0.31
CA THR A 298 -0.67 33.27 -0.54
C THR A 298 -1.50 33.09 0.73
N GLY A 299 -0.88 32.67 1.83
CA GLY A 299 -1.55 32.22 3.06
C GLY A 299 -2.25 30.85 2.93
N VAL A 300 -2.17 30.19 1.77
CA VAL A 300 -2.84 28.90 1.53
C VAL A 300 -1.96 27.76 2.02
N HIS A 301 -2.42 27.04 3.06
CA HIS A 301 -1.71 25.89 3.62
C HIS A 301 -2.14 24.61 2.90
N GLU A 302 -1.19 24.00 2.18
CA GLU A 302 -1.42 22.74 1.47
C GLU A 302 -1.27 21.55 2.42
N SER A 303 -2.28 21.35 3.26
CA SER A 303 -2.37 20.18 4.14
C SER A 303 -3.81 19.70 4.31
N THR A 304 -3.98 18.63 5.09
CA THR A 304 -5.31 18.12 5.47
C THR A 304 -6.04 19.00 6.48
N GLY A 305 -5.34 19.94 7.15
CA GLY A 305 -5.90 20.95 8.06
C GLY A 305 -6.46 20.42 9.38
N GLU A 306 -6.13 19.18 9.74
CA GLU A 306 -6.73 18.45 10.88
C GLU A 306 -5.74 18.15 12.02
N LEU A 307 -4.44 18.29 11.81
CA LEU A 307 -3.42 18.02 12.85
C LEU A 307 -3.45 19.06 13.98
N ASP A 308 -3.92 20.28 13.69
CA ASP A 308 -4.02 21.38 14.67
C ASP A 308 -5.24 21.27 15.61
N LYS A 309 -6.01 20.16 15.57
CA LYS A 309 -7.30 20.04 16.29
C LYS A 309 -7.32 18.80 17.18
N VAL A 310 -7.78 18.98 18.43
CA VAL A 310 -8.15 17.85 19.29
C VAL A 310 -9.15 16.98 18.54
N THR A 311 -8.83 15.70 18.42
CA THR A 311 -9.67 14.78 17.67
C THR A 311 -10.75 14.21 18.58
N PHE A 312 -12.00 14.61 18.32
CA PHE A 312 -13.15 14.08 19.05
C PHE A 312 -13.67 12.81 18.39
N TRP A 313 -14.20 11.91 19.22
CA TRP A 313 -14.94 10.75 18.74
C TRP A 313 -16.16 11.20 17.95
N LYS A 314 -16.45 10.51 16.83
CA LYS A 314 -17.63 10.78 16.00
C LYS A 314 -18.43 9.50 15.82
N ASP A 315 -19.74 9.63 15.63
CA ASP A 315 -20.64 8.47 15.48
C ASP A 315 -20.23 7.52 14.34
N GLU A 316 -19.62 8.05 13.27
CA GLU A 316 -19.16 7.24 12.14
C GLU A 316 -18.01 6.26 12.51
N TYR A 317 -17.40 6.45 13.69
CA TYR A 317 -16.28 5.67 14.24
C TYR A 317 -16.81 4.44 14.96
N ASN A 318 -18.08 4.46 15.37
CA ASN A 318 -18.69 3.33 16.06
C ASN A 318 -18.71 2.11 15.14
N ILE A 319 -18.23 1.00 15.66
CA ILE A 319 -18.29 -0.31 15.02
C ILE A 319 -19.63 -0.97 15.30
N GLY A 320 -20.44 -0.44 16.22
CA GLY A 320 -21.77 -0.91 16.57
C GLY A 320 -21.78 -2.04 17.60
N ILE A 321 -20.74 -2.12 18.43
CA ILE A 321 -20.61 -3.05 19.55
C ILE A 321 -20.33 -2.18 20.79
N PRO A 322 -21.34 -1.90 21.64
CA PRO A 322 -21.27 -0.83 22.65
C PRO A 322 -20.07 -0.92 23.59
N HIS A 323 -19.67 -2.14 23.97
CA HIS A 323 -18.52 -2.32 24.84
C HIS A 323 -17.21 -1.94 24.15
N ILE A 324 -17.00 -2.36 22.90
CA ILE A 324 -15.79 -2.03 22.12
C ILE A 324 -15.78 -0.54 21.75
N ASP A 325 -16.93 0.02 21.36
CA ASP A 325 -17.06 1.44 21.06
C ASP A 325 -16.68 2.30 22.28
N ALA A 326 -17.12 1.91 23.49
CA ALA A 326 -16.70 2.57 24.73
C ALA A 326 -15.18 2.49 24.96
N GLN A 327 -14.58 1.36 24.64
CA GLN A 327 -13.14 1.17 24.79
C GLN A 327 -12.34 2.03 23.80
N HIS A 328 -12.78 2.15 22.55
CA HIS A 328 -12.10 3.00 21.58
C HIS A 328 -12.23 4.49 21.93
N MET A 329 -13.39 4.90 22.46
CA MET A 329 -13.60 6.25 22.97
C MET A 329 -12.63 6.59 24.12
N GLU A 330 -12.51 5.69 25.09
CA GLU A 330 -11.59 5.87 26.22
C GLU A 330 -10.13 5.91 25.74
N LEU A 331 -9.71 5.03 24.82
CA LEU A 331 -8.35 5.10 24.26
C LEU A 331 -8.06 6.45 23.58
N LEU A 332 -8.98 6.94 22.77
CA LEU A 332 -8.82 8.24 22.10
C LEU A 332 -8.72 9.38 23.11
N GLU A 333 -9.51 9.35 24.19
CA GLU A 333 -9.42 10.34 25.26
C GLU A 333 -8.02 10.35 25.91
N GLN A 334 -7.44 9.18 26.15
CA GLN A 334 -6.12 9.07 26.78
C GLN A 334 -4.99 9.49 25.84
N ILE A 335 -5.10 9.18 24.55
CA ILE A 335 -4.17 9.68 23.54
C ILE A 335 -4.26 11.21 23.44
N ASN A 336 -5.47 11.78 23.47
CA ASN A 336 -5.65 13.24 23.48
C ASN A 336 -5.02 13.89 24.71
N ARG A 337 -5.17 13.28 25.91
CA ARG A 337 -4.50 13.75 27.14
C ARG A 337 -2.98 13.69 27.00
N LEU A 338 -2.43 12.61 26.45
CA LEU A 338 -0.99 12.49 26.17
C LEU A 338 -0.52 13.62 25.25
N SER A 339 -1.23 13.87 24.15
CA SER A 339 -0.93 14.97 23.23
C SER A 339 -0.98 16.35 23.92
N GLU A 340 -1.96 16.57 24.81
CA GLU A 340 -2.06 17.81 25.60
C GLU A 340 -0.90 17.96 26.61
N THR A 341 -0.52 16.87 27.29
CA THR A 341 0.63 16.85 28.21
C THR A 341 1.93 17.19 27.46
N ILE A 342 2.15 16.63 26.26
CA ILE A 342 3.32 16.94 25.43
C ILE A 342 3.28 18.41 24.98
N GLY A 343 2.14 18.88 24.48
CA GLY A 343 1.98 20.25 23.95
C GLY A 343 2.04 21.36 25.01
N SER A 344 1.57 21.10 26.23
CA SER A 344 1.61 22.06 27.34
C SER A 344 3.00 22.18 27.99
N GLY A 345 3.94 21.31 27.61
CA GLY A 345 5.31 21.33 28.14
C GLY A 345 5.41 20.78 29.56
N ALA A 346 4.50 19.88 29.95
CA ALA A 346 4.53 19.17 31.22
C ALA A 346 5.86 18.43 31.46
N GLY A 347 6.12 18.11 32.73
CA GLY A 347 7.32 17.37 33.14
C GLY A 347 7.35 15.93 32.63
N GLU A 348 8.56 15.37 32.47
CA GLU A 348 8.80 14.00 31.96
C GLU A 348 7.98 12.93 32.70
N GLU A 349 7.73 13.11 34.00
CA GLU A 349 6.95 12.19 34.84
C GLU A 349 5.47 12.10 34.40
N GLU A 350 4.86 13.22 33.98
CA GLU A 350 3.45 13.22 33.52
C GLU A 350 3.32 12.51 32.17
N ILE A 351 4.26 12.74 31.26
CA ILE A 351 4.33 12.05 29.96
C ILE A 351 4.51 10.54 30.18
N ALA A 352 5.44 10.15 31.06
CA ALA A 352 5.67 8.75 31.40
C ALA A 352 4.42 8.08 32.00
N ASN A 353 3.69 8.77 32.86
CA ASN A 353 2.45 8.27 33.45
C ASN A 353 1.34 8.07 32.38
N ALA A 354 1.17 9.03 31.48
CA ALA A 354 0.22 8.93 30.38
C ALA A 354 0.58 7.77 29.42
N LEU A 355 1.86 7.63 29.06
CA LEU A 355 2.35 6.51 28.24
C LEU A 355 2.12 5.16 28.92
N ASN A 356 2.40 5.04 30.21
CA ASN A 356 2.17 3.80 30.95
C ASN A 356 0.69 3.43 31.05
N PHE A 357 -0.21 4.42 31.02
CA PHE A 357 -1.64 4.16 30.91
C PHE A 357 -1.97 3.58 29.53
N VAL A 358 -1.57 4.26 28.45
CA VAL A 358 -1.82 3.81 27.06
C VAL A 358 -1.26 2.39 26.85
N ASP A 359 -0.06 2.12 27.35
CA ASP A 359 0.60 0.81 27.29
C ASP A 359 -0.25 -0.30 27.94
N LYS A 360 -0.72 -0.08 29.17
CA LYS A 360 -1.59 -1.03 29.87
C LYS A 360 -2.92 -1.20 29.17
N TYR A 361 -3.49 -0.11 28.67
CA TYR A 361 -4.77 -0.08 28.00
C TYR A 361 -4.70 -0.93 26.72
N VAL A 362 -3.81 -0.57 25.79
CA VAL A 362 -3.63 -1.27 24.51
C VAL A 362 -3.44 -2.78 24.73
N ASN A 363 -2.60 -3.19 25.69
CA ASN A 363 -2.36 -4.59 26.02
C ASN A 363 -3.61 -5.36 26.50
N VAL A 364 -4.54 -4.70 27.20
CA VAL A 364 -5.77 -5.34 27.69
C VAL A 364 -6.85 -5.35 26.60
N HIS A 365 -6.99 -4.24 25.89
CA HIS A 365 -8.06 -4.05 24.92
C HIS A 365 -7.88 -4.93 23.68
N PHE A 366 -6.67 -4.95 23.10
CA PHE A 366 -6.38 -5.82 21.95
C PHE A 366 -6.63 -7.29 22.29
N LYS A 367 -6.20 -7.76 23.47
CA LYS A 367 -6.47 -9.14 23.91
C LYS A 367 -7.94 -9.44 24.12
N THR A 368 -8.73 -8.45 24.54
CA THR A 368 -10.17 -8.61 24.74
C THR A 368 -10.87 -8.75 23.39
N GLU A 369 -10.50 -7.92 22.42
CA GLU A 369 -11.02 -7.97 21.06
C GLU A 369 -10.62 -9.26 20.35
N GLU A 370 -9.34 -9.63 20.41
CA GLU A 370 -8.80 -10.86 19.81
C GLU A 370 -9.48 -12.12 20.37
N ARG A 371 -9.74 -12.16 21.69
CA ARG A 371 -10.49 -13.26 22.30
C ARG A 371 -11.91 -13.32 21.77
N LEU A 372 -12.59 -12.17 21.64
CA LEU A 372 -13.94 -12.13 21.08
C LEU A 372 -13.94 -12.64 19.62
N MET A 373 -12.95 -12.25 18.82
CA MET A 373 -12.78 -12.73 17.45
C MET A 373 -12.57 -14.25 17.39
N GLU A 374 -11.72 -14.80 18.27
CA GLU A 374 -11.49 -16.23 18.38
C GLU A 374 -12.76 -16.99 18.77
N GLU A 375 -13.48 -16.51 19.80
CA GLU A 375 -14.75 -17.09 20.26
C GLU A 375 -15.84 -17.09 19.18
N LYS A 376 -15.85 -16.07 18.31
CA LYS A 376 -16.85 -15.89 17.24
C LYS A 376 -16.41 -16.45 15.90
N GLY A 377 -15.18 -16.98 15.80
CA GLY A 377 -14.64 -17.53 14.55
C GLY A 377 -14.49 -16.48 13.45
N TYR A 378 -14.01 -15.28 13.80
CA TYR A 378 -13.78 -14.22 12.82
C TYR A 378 -12.70 -14.63 11.81
N PRO A 379 -12.99 -14.62 10.50
CA PRO A 379 -12.08 -15.18 9.49
C PRO A 379 -10.77 -14.41 9.31
N PHE A 380 -10.70 -13.14 9.74
CA PHE A 380 -9.53 -12.27 9.60
C PHE A 380 -8.78 -12.02 10.91
N LEU A 381 -8.91 -12.95 11.88
CA LEU A 381 -8.28 -12.83 13.21
C LEU A 381 -6.75 -12.67 13.11
N LYS A 382 -6.10 -13.42 12.21
CA LYS A 382 -4.64 -13.41 12.09
C LYS A 382 -4.12 -12.06 11.57
N GLU A 383 -4.81 -11.52 10.58
CA GLU A 383 -4.52 -10.21 9.99
C GLU A 383 -4.71 -9.11 11.03
N HIS A 384 -5.78 -9.19 11.82
CA HIS A 384 -6.05 -8.25 12.92
C HIS A 384 -4.96 -8.29 14.00
N GLN A 385 -4.57 -9.50 14.45
CA GLN A 385 -3.46 -9.68 15.39
C GLN A 385 -2.14 -9.11 14.88
N ASN A 386 -1.87 -9.22 13.58
CA ASN A 386 -0.66 -8.66 12.98
C ASN A 386 -0.67 -7.13 13.07
N GLN A 387 -1.80 -6.49 12.74
CA GLN A 387 -1.97 -5.03 12.83
C GLN A 387 -1.75 -4.54 14.27
N HIS A 388 -2.33 -5.23 15.26
CA HIS A 388 -2.13 -4.93 16.69
C HIS A 388 -0.66 -5.06 17.11
N ARG A 389 0.02 -6.11 16.66
CA ARG A 389 1.44 -6.34 16.96
C ARG A 389 2.32 -5.24 16.40
N ILE A 390 2.14 -4.87 15.12
CA ILE A 390 2.95 -3.80 14.50
C ILE A 390 2.63 -2.44 15.15
N PHE A 391 1.37 -2.15 15.44
CA PHE A 391 1.01 -0.94 16.20
C PHE A 391 1.75 -0.88 17.53
N TYR A 392 1.73 -1.96 18.31
CA TYR A 392 2.39 -2.02 19.60
C TYR A 392 3.92 -1.82 19.46
N GLN A 393 4.53 -2.37 18.42
CA GLN A 393 5.95 -2.12 18.13
C GLN A 393 6.23 -0.65 17.81
N CYS A 394 5.40 0.00 16.99
CA CYS A 394 5.49 1.44 16.71
C CYS A 394 5.31 2.28 18.00
N PHE A 395 4.38 1.88 18.87
CA PHE A 395 4.16 2.52 20.16
C PHE A 395 5.38 2.41 21.08
N LEU A 396 6.05 1.25 21.14
CA LEU A 396 7.28 1.08 21.91
C LEU A 396 8.41 1.96 21.37
N ASN A 397 8.53 2.10 20.05
CA ASN A 397 9.51 3.01 19.44
C ASN A 397 9.20 4.47 19.82
N LEU A 398 7.93 4.89 19.74
CA LEU A 398 7.50 6.21 20.17
C LEU A 398 7.77 6.46 21.66
N LYS A 399 7.53 5.47 22.51
CA LYS A 399 7.85 5.53 23.95
C LYS A 399 9.35 5.76 24.16
N SER A 400 10.20 5.02 23.43
CA SER A 400 11.66 5.22 23.48
C SER A 400 12.10 6.58 22.94
N GLU A 401 11.42 7.12 21.93
CA GLU A 401 11.66 8.48 21.43
C GLU A 401 11.29 9.51 22.52
N MET A 402 10.18 9.32 23.23
CA MET A 402 9.76 10.24 24.30
C MET A 402 10.66 10.23 25.54
N ASP A 403 11.35 9.11 25.82
CA ASP A 403 12.34 9.02 26.89
C ASP A 403 13.66 9.75 26.54
N ASP A 404 13.89 10.06 25.26
CA ASP A 404 15.05 10.80 24.79
C ASP A 404 14.79 12.32 24.84
N SER A 405 15.32 12.97 25.88
CA SER A 405 15.18 14.41 26.10
C SER A 405 15.79 15.31 25.01
N SER A 406 16.54 14.74 24.06
CA SER A 406 17.05 15.46 22.89
C SER A 406 16.03 15.59 21.76
N GLN A 407 14.90 14.89 21.83
CA GLN A 407 13.87 14.91 20.81
C GLN A 407 13.07 16.21 20.82
N ASP A 408 12.71 16.67 19.63
CA ASP A 408 11.89 17.85 19.47
C ASP A 408 10.43 17.58 19.89
N LYS A 409 9.87 18.43 20.74
CA LYS A 409 8.51 18.25 21.27
C LYS A 409 7.42 18.33 20.20
N VAL A 410 7.60 19.18 19.18
CA VAL A 410 6.64 19.31 18.07
C VAL A 410 6.67 18.04 17.23
N PHE A 411 7.88 17.50 17.00
CA PHE A 411 8.05 16.21 16.37
C PHE A 411 7.39 15.08 17.17
N LEU A 412 7.62 14.98 18.48
CA LEU A 412 6.96 13.97 19.32
C LEU A 412 5.42 14.08 19.30
N LEU A 413 4.88 15.31 19.32
CA LEU A 413 3.44 15.55 19.19
C LEU A 413 2.91 15.09 17.82
N PHE A 414 3.64 15.39 16.75
CA PHE A 414 3.32 14.93 15.39
C PHE A 414 3.32 13.40 15.29
N ARG A 415 4.34 12.74 15.85
CA ARG A 415 4.46 11.29 15.89
C ARG A 415 3.29 10.66 16.68
N THR A 416 2.93 11.24 17.82
CA THR A 416 1.77 10.82 18.62
C THR A 416 0.47 10.88 17.80
N GLN A 417 0.27 11.97 17.07
CA GLN A 417 -0.90 12.17 16.24
C GLN A 417 -0.97 11.16 15.08
N ILE A 418 0.13 10.91 14.38
CA ILE A 418 0.17 9.95 13.26
C ILE A 418 0.05 8.50 13.74
N PHE A 419 0.88 8.10 14.71
CA PHE A 419 0.99 6.68 15.04
C PHE A 419 -0.07 6.20 16.03
N LEU A 420 -0.67 7.09 16.82
CA LEU A 420 -1.72 6.69 17.78
C LEU A 420 -3.11 7.12 17.31
N VAL A 421 -3.30 8.41 17.03
CA VAL A 421 -4.64 8.93 16.68
C VAL A 421 -5.09 8.45 15.32
N ASP A 422 -4.29 8.69 14.28
CA ASP A 422 -4.67 8.29 12.92
C ASP A 422 -4.77 6.77 12.78
N TRP A 423 -3.85 6.02 13.41
CA TRP A 423 -3.94 4.56 13.45
C TRP A 423 -5.26 4.10 14.06
N LEU A 424 -5.59 4.53 15.29
CA LEU A 424 -6.82 4.09 15.98
C LEU A 424 -8.04 4.37 15.13
N ILE A 425 -8.12 5.59 14.60
CA ILE A 425 -9.23 6.06 13.77
C ILE A 425 -9.35 5.24 12.49
N ASN A 426 -8.24 4.93 11.82
CA ASN A 426 -8.21 4.18 10.57
C ASN A 426 -8.48 2.69 10.80
N HIS A 427 -7.91 2.11 11.85
CA HIS A 427 -8.13 0.73 12.28
C HIS A 427 -9.61 0.52 12.62
N THR A 428 -10.19 1.36 13.47
CA THR A 428 -11.58 1.24 13.86
C THR A 428 -12.53 1.39 12.68
N THR A 429 -12.26 2.28 11.73
CA THR A 429 -13.20 2.49 10.61
C THR A 429 -13.01 1.62 9.39
N LYS A 430 -11.97 0.78 9.39
CA LYS A 430 -11.75 -0.21 8.34
C LYS A 430 -11.85 -1.63 8.92
N THR A 431 -10.91 -2.00 9.77
CA THR A 431 -10.76 -3.34 10.33
C THR A 431 -11.86 -3.63 11.34
N ASP A 432 -12.00 -2.83 12.40
CA ASP A 432 -12.96 -3.13 13.46
C ASP A 432 -14.40 -2.91 13.00
N LYS A 433 -14.62 -2.02 12.03
CA LYS A 433 -15.94 -1.82 11.41
C LYS A 433 -16.38 -3.06 10.64
N HIS A 434 -15.44 -3.76 10.00
CA HIS A 434 -15.69 -5.04 9.37
C HIS A 434 -16.02 -6.12 10.42
N LEU A 435 -15.24 -6.20 11.51
CA LEU A 435 -15.54 -7.06 12.64
C LEU A 435 -16.94 -6.79 13.23
N GLY A 436 -17.28 -5.53 13.49
CA GLY A 436 -18.59 -5.15 14.03
C GLY A 436 -19.74 -5.54 13.10
N LYS A 437 -19.55 -5.45 11.78
CA LYS A 437 -20.51 -5.98 10.80
C LYS A 437 -20.66 -7.51 10.91
N PHE A 438 -19.55 -8.24 10.94
CA PHE A 438 -19.54 -9.69 11.09
C PHE A 438 -20.26 -10.16 12.37
N LEU A 439 -19.97 -9.52 13.51
CA LEU A 439 -20.57 -9.85 14.80
C LEU A 439 -22.10 -9.65 14.78
N ARG A 440 -22.58 -8.54 14.21
CA ARG A 440 -24.03 -8.28 14.09
C ARG A 440 -24.73 -9.27 13.15
N GLU A 441 -24.08 -9.66 12.06
CA GLU A 441 -24.64 -10.66 11.13
C GLU A 441 -24.77 -12.04 11.79
N GLN A 442 -23.82 -12.42 12.64
CA GLN A 442 -23.94 -13.64 13.44
C GLN A 442 -25.09 -13.57 14.46
N GLU A 443 -25.24 -12.45 15.18
CA GLU A 443 -26.33 -12.26 16.13
C GLU A 443 -27.71 -12.34 15.45
N ALA A 444 -27.85 -11.70 14.29
CA ALA A 444 -29.07 -11.75 13.48
C ALA A 444 -29.40 -13.15 12.92
N SER A 445 -28.40 -14.03 12.81
CA SER A 445 -28.60 -15.42 12.34
C SER A 445 -29.00 -16.39 13.46
N HIS A 446 -28.89 -15.97 14.73
CA HIS A 446 -29.21 -16.78 15.92
C HIS A 446 -30.47 -16.31 16.67
N GLY A 447 -31.09 -15.20 16.25
CA GLY A 447 -32.37 -14.69 16.76
C GLY A 447 -33.49 -14.89 15.76
#